data_AF-A0A9X1RU00-F1
#
_entry.id   AF-A0A9X1RU00-F1
#
_cell.length_a   1.000
_cell.length_b   1.000
_cell.length_c   1.000
_cell.angle_alpha   90.00
_cell.angle_beta   90.00
_cell.angle_gamma   90.00
#
_symmetry.space_group_name_H-M   'P 1'
#
loop_
_entity.id
_entity.type
_entity.pdbx_description
1 polymer ?
#
loop_
_entity_poly.entity_id
_entity_poly.type
_entity_poly.pdbx_seq_one_letter_code
_entity_poly.pdbx_strand_id
1 'polypeptide(L)'
;MKKILFLFIFISMTLATQAQDTHEDHDHSSNNQEQQLEADSISTPELNPNEDADHPEKGELGNHTNEVKAEFDDFPNLHPLVVHFPIVLLLLGAILQLIQLFVLKRNLDWVILLTVGGGFIGAYIAGVYAHPHAHDLTSMAKSVLEQHDKFAEWTIYSSAVAATLKLVSLFLLKRNRIFEIVVFLVLAFSAYSVSEAGHYGAQLVYLEGVGPQGKYLESENHSH
;
A
#
# COMPACT_ATOMS: atom_id res chain seq x y z
N MET A 1 37.38 -14.33 4.50
CA MET A 1 35.92 -14.14 4.76
C MET A 1 35.47 -12.68 4.71
N LYS A 2 36.23 -11.70 5.25
CA LYS A 2 35.87 -10.26 5.18
C LYS A 2 35.75 -9.67 3.77
N LYS A 3 36.50 -10.20 2.78
CA LYS A 3 36.49 -9.70 1.39
C LYS A 3 35.29 -10.16 0.55
N ILE A 4 34.64 -11.26 0.92
CA ILE A 4 33.44 -11.78 0.23
C ILE A 4 32.18 -11.04 0.69
N LEU A 5 32.17 -10.57 1.94
CA LEU A 5 31.09 -9.74 2.50
C LEU A 5 30.98 -8.36 1.84
N PHE A 6 32.10 -7.77 1.41
CA PHE A 6 32.11 -6.49 0.70
C PHE A 6 31.72 -6.59 -0.79
N LEU A 7 31.92 -7.76 -1.42
CA LEU A 7 31.66 -7.94 -2.84
C LEU A 7 30.16 -8.03 -3.16
N PHE A 8 29.33 -8.53 -2.23
CA PHE A 8 27.89 -8.70 -2.46
C PHE A 8 27.03 -7.47 -2.13
N ILE A 9 27.49 -6.60 -1.23
CA ILE A 9 26.83 -5.30 -0.96
C ILE A 9 26.89 -4.39 -2.20
N PHE A 10 27.90 -4.58 -3.06
CA PHE A 10 28.06 -3.77 -4.28
C PHE A 10 27.13 -4.19 -5.43
N ILE A 11 26.64 -5.43 -5.44
CA ILE A 11 25.81 -5.95 -6.55
C ILE A 11 24.33 -5.55 -6.37
N SER A 12 23.83 -5.44 -5.14
CA SER A 12 22.45 -4.98 -4.88
C SER A 12 22.23 -3.47 -5.10
N MET A 13 23.31 -2.67 -5.17
CA MET A 13 23.23 -1.21 -5.31
C MET A 13 23.04 -0.75 -6.77
N THR A 14 23.23 -1.64 -7.76
CA THR A 14 23.27 -1.25 -9.19
C THR A 14 21.91 -1.21 -9.88
N LEU A 15 20.83 -1.66 -9.23
CA LEU A 15 19.48 -1.61 -9.78
C LEU A 15 18.68 -0.35 -9.38
N ALA A 16 19.22 0.51 -8.52
CA ALA A 16 18.51 1.67 -7.97
C ALA A 16 18.76 3.00 -8.70
N THR A 17 19.51 3.03 -9.81
CA THR A 17 19.93 4.28 -10.48
C THR A 17 19.45 4.46 -11.91
N GLN A 18 18.30 3.89 -12.30
CA GLN A 18 17.65 4.21 -13.57
C GLN A 18 16.18 4.55 -13.37
N ALA A 19 15.89 5.70 -12.77
CA ALA A 19 14.58 6.33 -12.86
C ALA A 19 14.66 7.80 -12.39
N GLN A 20 15.49 8.61 -13.03
CA GLN A 20 15.38 10.05 -12.95
C GLN A 20 15.97 10.65 -14.22
N ASP A 21 15.08 11.00 -15.16
CA ASP A 21 15.25 12.07 -16.14
C ASP A 21 14.05 12.04 -17.11
N THR A 22 13.15 13.01 -16.98
CA THR A 22 12.56 13.79 -18.09
C THR A 22 11.57 14.79 -17.49
N HIS A 23 12.07 16.01 -17.26
CA HIS A 23 11.25 17.21 -17.25
C HIS A 23 11.00 17.60 -18.72
N GLU A 24 9.73 17.74 -19.11
CA GLU A 24 9.36 18.54 -20.28
C GLU A 24 8.45 19.68 -19.82
N ASP A 25 8.94 20.89 -20.07
CA ASP A 25 8.24 22.16 -20.06
C ASP A 25 7.02 22.10 -20.97
N HIS A 26 5.86 22.55 -20.48
CA HIS A 26 4.87 23.19 -21.33
C HIS A 26 4.30 24.44 -20.66
N ASP A 27 4.87 25.55 -21.11
CA ASP A 27 4.42 26.93 -20.99
C ASP A 27 3.09 27.12 -21.72
N HIS A 28 2.04 27.59 -21.04
CA HIS A 28 0.92 28.29 -21.68
C HIS A 28 0.25 29.29 -20.72
N SER A 29 0.73 30.53 -20.85
CA SER A 29 -0.03 31.75 -21.10
C SER A 29 -1.36 31.97 -20.33
N SER A 30 -1.30 32.97 -19.46
CA SER A 30 -2.41 33.66 -18.82
C SER A 30 -3.46 34.16 -19.80
N ASN A 31 -4.74 34.06 -19.43
CA ASN A 31 -5.70 35.08 -19.82
C ASN A 31 -6.57 35.47 -18.62
N ASN A 32 -6.38 36.72 -18.19
CA ASN A 32 -7.18 37.39 -17.16
C ASN A 32 -8.54 37.76 -17.75
N GLN A 33 -9.61 37.38 -17.07
CA GLN A 33 -10.83 38.19 -17.02
C GLN A 33 -11.30 38.24 -15.57
N GLU A 34 -10.94 39.33 -14.90
CA GLU A 34 -11.64 39.82 -13.72
C GLU A 34 -13.02 40.32 -14.16
N GLN A 35 -14.10 39.84 -13.53
CA GLN A 35 -15.33 40.61 -13.45
C GLN A 35 -16.05 40.34 -12.11
N GLN A 36 -15.80 41.26 -11.19
CA GLN A 36 -16.69 41.88 -10.20
C GLN A 36 -17.79 41.05 -9.50
N LEU A 37 -17.66 41.05 -8.17
CA LEU A 37 -18.73 40.88 -7.19
C LEU A 37 -19.87 41.88 -7.42
N GLU A 38 -21.09 41.38 -7.60
CA GLU A 38 -22.31 42.07 -7.17
C GLU A 38 -23.23 41.09 -6.44
N ALA A 39 -23.61 41.47 -5.23
CA ALA A 39 -24.61 40.81 -4.42
C ALA A 39 -25.98 41.35 -4.83
N ASP A 40 -26.92 40.47 -5.20
CA ASP A 40 -28.34 40.82 -5.15
C ASP A 40 -29.24 39.60 -4.87
N SER A 41 -29.87 39.68 -3.70
CA SER A 41 -31.27 39.33 -3.40
C SER A 41 -31.93 38.05 -3.93
N ILE A 42 -32.12 37.10 -2.99
CA ILE A 42 -33.27 36.22 -2.74
C ILE A 42 -34.30 36.06 -3.87
N SER A 43 -34.47 34.81 -4.33
CA SER A 43 -35.76 34.22 -4.70
C SER A 43 -35.67 32.69 -4.59
N THR A 44 -36.30 32.11 -3.58
CA THR A 44 -36.59 30.67 -3.46
C THR A 44 -37.54 30.22 -4.56
N PRO A 45 -37.23 29.16 -5.32
CA PRO A 45 -38.24 28.42 -6.09
C PRO A 45 -38.78 27.25 -5.28
N GLU A 46 -40.10 27.26 -5.13
CA GLU A 46 -41.00 26.23 -4.62
C GLU A 46 -40.60 24.78 -4.95
N LEU A 47 -40.72 23.92 -3.93
CA LEU A 47 -40.88 22.47 -4.08
C LEU A 47 -42.15 22.18 -4.87
N ASN A 48 -42.02 21.60 -6.06
CA ASN A 48 -43.14 20.92 -6.72
C ASN A 48 -42.76 19.45 -6.97
N PRO A 49 -43.47 18.49 -6.36
CA PRO A 49 -43.20 17.07 -6.52
C PRO A 49 -43.92 16.51 -7.75
N ASN A 50 -43.20 15.64 -8.47
CA ASN A 50 -43.66 14.72 -9.54
C ASN A 50 -43.62 15.29 -10.97
N GLU A 51 -42.62 14.86 -11.75
CA GLU A 51 -42.81 14.29 -13.10
C GLU A 51 -41.46 13.71 -13.60
N ASP A 52 -41.31 12.41 -13.34
CA ASP A 52 -40.88 11.34 -14.25
C ASP A 52 -39.66 11.48 -15.20
N ALA A 53 -38.69 10.62 -14.90
CA ALA A 53 -38.03 9.68 -15.82
C ALA A 53 -37.18 10.22 -16.97
N ASP A 54 -35.86 10.24 -16.75
CA ASP A 54 -34.92 9.80 -17.77
C ASP A 54 -33.68 9.13 -17.14
N HIS A 55 -33.68 7.80 -17.15
CA HIS A 55 -32.52 6.93 -16.93
C HIS A 55 -32.52 5.91 -18.07
N PRO A 56 -31.41 5.81 -18.81
CA PRO A 56 -30.64 4.57 -18.77
C PRO A 56 -29.13 4.89 -18.76
N GLU A 57 -28.34 4.31 -17.87
CA GLU A 57 -27.73 3.01 -18.18
C GLU A 57 -27.54 2.19 -16.90
N LYS A 58 -28.28 1.08 -16.82
CA LYS A 58 -28.11 0.07 -15.78
C LYS A 58 -26.85 -0.72 -16.10
N GLY A 59 -25.79 -0.54 -15.31
CA GLY A 59 -24.86 -1.64 -15.05
C GLY A 59 -25.68 -2.76 -14.41
N GLU A 60 -25.69 -3.92 -15.05
CA GLU A 60 -26.48 -5.08 -14.63
C GLU A 60 -26.15 -5.45 -13.17
N LEU A 61 -27.06 -5.10 -12.25
CA LEU A 61 -27.08 -5.71 -10.92
C LEU A 61 -27.48 -7.16 -11.13
N GLY A 62 -26.47 -8.04 -11.12
CA GLY A 62 -26.63 -9.48 -11.21
C GLY A 62 -27.71 -9.97 -10.24
N ASN A 63 -28.48 -10.95 -10.71
CA ASN A 63 -29.53 -11.63 -9.97
C ASN A 63 -28.99 -12.15 -8.62
N HIS A 64 -29.13 -11.35 -7.55
CA HIS A 64 -28.78 -11.76 -6.21
C HIS A 64 -29.76 -12.86 -5.78
N THR A 65 -29.37 -14.11 -6.02
CA THR A 65 -29.90 -15.26 -5.30
C THR A 65 -29.77 -14.98 -3.80
N ASN A 66 -30.67 -15.52 -2.97
CA ASN A 66 -30.70 -15.33 -1.51
C ASN A 66 -29.48 -15.96 -0.78
N GLU A 67 -28.31 -15.98 -1.39
CA GLU A 67 -27.08 -16.50 -0.83
C GLU A 67 -26.40 -15.40 -0.01
N VAL A 68 -26.15 -15.72 1.25
CA VAL A 68 -25.56 -14.80 2.22
C VAL A 68 -24.06 -14.57 1.95
N LYS A 69 -23.42 -15.46 1.19
CA LYS A 69 -21.99 -15.44 0.92
C LYS A 69 -21.74 -15.00 -0.53
N ALA A 70 -20.99 -13.92 -0.71
CA ALA A 70 -20.49 -13.50 -2.01
C ALA A 70 -19.40 -14.44 -2.55
N GLU A 71 -19.35 -14.60 -3.87
CA GLU A 71 -18.24 -15.23 -4.58
C GLU A 71 -17.06 -14.27 -4.73
N PHE A 72 -15.89 -14.77 -5.13
CA PHE A 72 -14.72 -13.88 -5.31
C PHE A 72 -14.89 -12.89 -6.48
N ASP A 73 -15.66 -13.29 -7.49
CA ASP A 73 -15.91 -12.48 -8.69
C ASP A 73 -16.91 -11.34 -8.44
N ASP A 74 -17.63 -11.38 -7.31
CA ASP A 74 -18.54 -10.30 -6.88
C ASP A 74 -17.78 -9.06 -6.36
N PHE A 75 -16.49 -9.19 -6.05
CA PHE A 75 -15.70 -8.09 -5.52
C PHE A 75 -15.02 -7.30 -6.65
N PRO A 76 -15.25 -5.98 -6.73
CA PRO A 76 -14.62 -5.15 -7.77
C PRO A 76 -13.10 -5.04 -7.61
N ASN A 77 -12.58 -5.35 -6.42
CA ASN A 77 -11.15 -5.36 -6.15
C ASN A 77 -10.80 -6.35 -5.03
N LEU A 78 -9.92 -7.31 -5.34
CA LEU A 78 -9.38 -8.29 -4.40
C LEU A 78 -8.20 -7.77 -3.58
N HIS A 79 -7.67 -6.58 -3.91
CA HIS A 79 -6.51 -5.96 -3.27
C HIS A 79 -6.61 -5.97 -1.74
N PRO A 80 -7.71 -5.53 -1.10
CA PRO A 80 -7.80 -5.55 0.36
C PRO A 80 -7.69 -6.96 0.94
N LEU A 81 -8.19 -7.98 0.24
CA LEU A 81 -8.13 -9.36 0.73
C LEU A 81 -6.69 -9.89 0.76
N VAL A 82 -5.88 -9.52 -0.25
CA VAL A 82 -4.53 -10.06 -0.40
C VAL A 82 -3.50 -9.27 0.42
N VAL A 83 -3.68 -7.95 0.60
CA VAL A 83 -2.68 -7.08 1.26
C VAL A 83 -2.57 -7.23 2.78
N HIS A 84 -3.63 -7.67 3.48
CA HIS A 84 -3.60 -7.80 4.93
C HIS A 84 -2.66 -8.91 5.41
N PHE A 85 -2.54 -10.00 4.64
CA PHE A 85 -1.63 -11.10 4.97
C PHE A 85 -0.16 -10.63 5.01
N PRO A 86 0.39 -9.99 3.96
CA PRO A 86 1.73 -9.40 3.97
C PRO A 86 1.98 -8.43 5.13
N ILE A 87 1.03 -7.52 5.41
CA ILE A 87 1.16 -6.54 6.48
C ILE A 87 1.44 -7.26 7.81
N VAL A 88 0.58 -8.22 8.17
CA VAL A 88 0.70 -8.93 9.45
C VAL A 88 1.96 -9.80 9.48
N LEU A 89 2.28 -10.51 8.39
CA LEU A 89 3.45 -11.39 8.34
C LEU A 89 4.76 -10.60 8.45
N LEU A 90 4.91 -9.46 7.78
CA LEU A 90 6.15 -8.67 7.84
C LEU A 90 6.33 -8.01 9.21
N LEU A 91 5.26 -7.49 9.82
CA LEU A 91 5.30 -6.98 11.19
C LEU A 91 5.66 -8.08 12.19
N LEU A 92 5.03 -9.25 12.09
CA LEU A 92 5.34 -10.41 12.93
C LEU A 92 6.79 -10.88 12.70
N GLY A 93 7.25 -10.90 11.45
CA GLY A 93 8.62 -11.21 11.08
C GLY A 93 9.63 -10.30 11.80
N ALA A 94 9.39 -8.99 11.80
CA ALA A 94 10.24 -8.02 12.49
C ALA A 94 10.32 -8.27 14.01
N ILE A 95 9.19 -8.56 14.65
CA ILE A 95 9.12 -8.90 16.08
C ILE A 95 9.87 -10.21 16.37
N LEU A 96 9.64 -11.27 15.58
CA LEU A 96 10.32 -12.55 15.74
C LEU A 96 11.83 -12.41 15.54
N GLN A 97 12.26 -11.60 14.57
CA GLN A 97 13.66 -11.32 14.30
C GLN A 97 14.31 -10.52 15.45
N LEU A 98 13.59 -9.58 16.06
CA LEU A 98 14.04 -8.90 17.28
C LEU A 98 14.27 -9.90 18.42
N ILE A 99 13.32 -10.81 18.66
CA ILE A 99 13.45 -11.88 19.66
C ILE A 99 14.67 -12.76 19.34
N GLN A 100 14.91 -13.05 18.06
CA GLN A 100 16.02 -13.89 17.61
C GLN A 100 17.39 -13.28 17.92
N LEU A 101 17.53 -11.95 18.04
CA LEU A 101 18.77 -11.31 18.48
C LEU A 101 19.24 -11.79 19.86
N PHE A 102 18.28 -12.12 20.73
CA PHE A 102 18.53 -12.57 22.09
C PHE A 102 18.57 -14.10 22.19
N VAL A 103 17.65 -14.77 21.52
CA VAL A 103 17.43 -16.22 21.66
C VAL A 103 18.38 -17.04 20.78
N LEU A 104 18.69 -16.57 19.56
CA LEU A 104 19.59 -17.22 18.62
C LEU A 104 19.28 -18.74 18.45
N LYS A 105 18.01 -19.11 18.29
CA LYS A 105 17.60 -20.52 18.10
C LYS A 105 17.40 -20.83 16.62
N ARG A 106 17.95 -21.96 16.17
CA ARG A 106 17.84 -22.40 14.76
C ARG A 106 16.39 -22.68 14.32
N ASN A 107 15.55 -23.18 15.22
CA ASN A 107 14.13 -23.40 14.91
C ASN A 107 13.40 -22.07 14.66
N LEU A 108 13.77 -21.02 15.38
CA LEU A 108 13.17 -19.69 15.20
C LEU A 108 13.62 -19.06 13.86
N ASP A 109 14.83 -19.35 13.38
CA ASP A 109 15.26 -18.89 12.04
C ASP A 109 14.37 -19.42 10.91
N TRP A 110 13.93 -20.67 10.99
CA TRP A 110 12.99 -21.25 10.02
C TRP A 110 11.62 -20.58 10.08
N VAL A 111 11.10 -20.34 11.29
CA VAL A 111 9.82 -19.64 11.46
C VAL A 111 9.92 -18.24 10.87
N ILE A 112 10.98 -17.49 11.19
CA ILE A 112 11.21 -16.15 10.63
C ILE A 112 11.31 -16.21 9.11
N LEU A 113 12.07 -17.16 8.55
CA LEU A 113 12.21 -17.29 7.11
C LEU A 113 10.88 -17.55 6.41
N LEU A 114 10.05 -18.45 6.95
CA LEU A 114 8.73 -18.75 6.38
C LEU A 114 7.77 -17.57 6.53
N THR A 115 7.78 -16.89 7.67
CA THR A 115 6.96 -15.70 7.93
C THR A 115 7.35 -14.54 6.99
N VAL A 116 8.63 -14.19 6.91
CA VAL A 116 9.12 -13.10 6.05
C VAL A 116 9.02 -13.48 4.58
N GLY A 117 9.33 -14.72 4.23
CA GLY A 117 9.20 -15.23 2.86
C GLY A 117 7.74 -15.22 2.38
N GLY A 118 6.81 -15.66 3.23
CA GLY A 118 5.37 -15.58 2.96
C GLY A 118 4.89 -14.13 2.85
N GLY A 119 5.37 -13.25 3.74
CA GLY A 119 5.09 -11.81 3.68
C GLY A 119 5.57 -11.17 2.38
N PHE A 120 6.80 -11.46 1.95
CA PHE A 120 7.35 -11.00 0.68
C PHE A 120 6.55 -11.52 -0.52
N ILE A 121 6.28 -12.83 -0.59
CA ILE A 121 5.54 -13.43 -1.69
C ILE A 121 4.15 -12.81 -1.79
N GLY A 122 3.45 -12.66 -0.66
CA GLY A 122 2.14 -12.02 -0.64
C GLY A 122 2.19 -10.54 -1.03
N ALA A 123 3.20 -9.79 -0.59
CA ALA A 123 3.37 -8.37 -0.97
C ALA A 123 3.62 -8.24 -2.48
N TYR A 124 4.47 -9.11 -3.03
CA TYR A 124 4.73 -9.15 -4.47
C TYR A 124 3.47 -9.50 -5.27
N ILE A 125 2.70 -10.50 -4.82
CA ILE A 125 1.44 -10.86 -5.48
C ILE A 125 0.46 -9.70 -5.43
N ALA A 126 0.32 -9.05 -4.28
CA ALA A 126 -0.58 -7.92 -4.12
C ALA A 126 -0.19 -6.73 -5.02
N GLY A 127 1.11 -6.42 -5.10
CA GLY A 127 1.63 -5.31 -5.90
C GLY A 127 1.60 -5.56 -7.41
N VAL A 128 1.68 -6.82 -7.87
CA VAL A 128 1.73 -7.14 -9.31
C VAL A 128 0.36 -7.54 -9.87
N TYR A 129 -0.39 -8.38 -9.16
CA TYR A 129 -1.61 -8.99 -9.69
C TYR A 129 -2.90 -8.38 -9.14
N ALA A 130 -2.82 -7.67 -8.02
CA ALA A 130 -3.98 -7.05 -7.38
C ALA A 130 -3.87 -5.52 -7.33
N HIS A 131 -3.01 -4.89 -8.13
CA HIS A 131 -2.88 -3.42 -8.11
C HIS A 131 -4.12 -2.74 -8.72
N PRO A 132 -4.83 -1.88 -7.97
CA PRO A 132 -5.99 -1.18 -8.48
C PRO A 132 -5.60 -0.10 -9.48
N HIS A 133 -6.33 -0.01 -10.59
CA HIS A 133 -6.24 1.14 -11.49
C HIS A 133 -7.22 2.21 -11.02
N ALA A 134 -6.69 3.37 -10.62
CA ALA A 134 -7.49 4.54 -10.28
C ALA A 134 -7.43 5.56 -11.42
N HIS A 135 -8.60 6.11 -11.78
CA HIS A 135 -8.76 7.14 -12.81
C HIS A 135 -9.42 8.38 -12.21
N ASP A 136 -9.27 9.53 -12.87
CA ASP A 136 -9.93 10.79 -12.52
C ASP A 136 -9.73 11.27 -11.06
N LEU A 137 -8.53 11.05 -10.52
CA LEU A 137 -8.16 11.46 -9.17
C LEU A 137 -7.91 12.97 -9.05
N THR A 138 -8.23 13.53 -7.89
CA THR A 138 -7.77 14.88 -7.51
C THR A 138 -6.24 14.94 -7.42
N SER A 139 -5.66 16.13 -7.52
CA SER A 139 -4.20 16.32 -7.37
C SER A 139 -3.68 15.84 -6.01
N MET A 140 -4.50 15.98 -4.96
CA MET A 140 -4.15 15.49 -3.63
C MET A 140 -4.18 13.96 -3.60
N ALA A 141 -5.28 13.34 -4.03
CA ALA A 141 -5.43 11.88 -4.07
C ALA A 141 -4.33 11.20 -4.89
N LYS A 142 -3.93 11.79 -6.01
CA LYS A 142 -2.79 11.30 -6.82
C LYS A 142 -1.48 11.32 -6.04
N SER A 143 -1.19 12.41 -5.33
CA SER A 143 0.03 12.52 -4.50
C SER A 143 0.04 11.49 -3.36
N VAL A 144 -1.12 11.23 -2.74
CA VAL A 144 -1.26 10.18 -1.70
C VAL A 144 -1.01 8.80 -2.30
N LEU A 145 -1.58 8.52 -3.47
CA LEU A 145 -1.39 7.25 -4.19
C LEU A 145 0.07 7.02 -4.56
N GLU A 146 0.76 8.05 -5.05
CA GLU A 146 2.20 7.97 -5.34
C GLU A 146 3.02 7.60 -4.10
N GLN A 147 2.68 8.11 -2.91
CA GLN A 147 3.36 7.69 -1.69
C GLN A 147 2.97 6.29 -1.25
N HIS A 148 1.70 5.90 -1.37
CA HIS A 148 1.27 4.52 -1.13
C HIS A 148 2.08 3.54 -1.97
N ASP A 149 2.16 3.77 -3.28
CA ASP A 149 2.87 2.91 -4.22
C ASP A 149 4.38 2.86 -3.94
N LYS A 150 4.98 4.02 -3.63
CA LYS A 150 6.40 4.09 -3.25
C LYS A 150 6.70 3.25 -2.02
N PHE A 151 5.90 3.37 -0.97
CA PHE A 151 6.10 2.60 0.25
C PHE A 151 5.80 1.11 0.04
N ALA A 152 4.79 0.77 -0.77
CA ALA A 152 4.51 -0.61 -1.16
C ALA A 152 5.68 -1.24 -1.93
N GLU A 153 6.29 -0.50 -2.86
CA GLU A 153 7.49 -0.94 -3.59
C GLU A 153 8.68 -1.14 -2.64
N TRP A 154 8.91 -0.19 -1.73
CA TRP A 154 9.94 -0.32 -0.69
C TRP A 154 9.70 -1.54 0.20
N THR A 155 8.46 -1.87 0.53
CA THR A 155 8.11 -3.09 1.25
C THR A 155 8.51 -4.34 0.48
N ILE A 156 8.20 -4.41 -0.82
CA ILE A 156 8.53 -5.56 -1.67
C ILE A 156 10.05 -5.76 -1.72
N TYR A 157 10.83 -4.72 -2.04
CA TYR A 157 12.29 -4.87 -2.15
C TYR A 157 12.95 -5.15 -0.80
N SER A 158 12.57 -4.43 0.26
CA SER A 158 13.16 -4.63 1.58
C SER A 158 12.84 -6.01 2.16
N SER A 159 11.61 -6.51 1.97
CA SER A 159 11.23 -7.87 2.41
C SER A 159 11.94 -8.95 1.60
N ALA A 160 12.14 -8.75 0.29
CA ALA A 160 12.94 -9.65 -0.54
C ALA A 160 14.39 -9.74 -0.06
N VAL A 161 15.01 -8.60 0.23
CA VAL A 161 16.36 -8.52 0.79
C VAL A 161 16.40 -9.18 2.17
N ALA A 162 15.44 -8.89 3.05
CA ALA A 162 15.38 -9.49 4.38
C ALA A 162 15.22 -11.02 4.32
N ALA A 163 14.35 -11.54 3.46
CA ALA A 163 14.17 -12.98 3.24
C ALA A 163 15.47 -13.64 2.74
N THR A 164 16.14 -12.99 1.79
CA THR A 164 17.43 -13.46 1.24
C THR A 164 18.52 -13.47 2.29
N LEU A 165 18.66 -12.38 3.05
CA LEU A 165 19.61 -12.31 4.16
C LEU A 165 19.30 -13.36 5.21
N LYS A 166 18.02 -13.58 5.55
CA LYS A 166 17.64 -14.61 6.52
C LYS A 166 18.00 -16.02 6.03
N LEU A 167 17.76 -16.31 4.76
CA LEU A 167 18.16 -17.55 4.12
C LEU A 167 19.68 -17.76 4.21
N VAL A 168 20.47 -16.71 3.92
CA VAL A 168 21.93 -16.72 4.07
C VAL A 168 22.35 -16.97 5.53
N SER A 169 21.68 -16.35 6.51
CA SER A 169 21.99 -16.56 7.92
C SER A 169 21.82 -18.02 8.33
N LEU A 170 20.71 -18.63 7.90
CA LEU A 170 20.32 -19.99 8.23
C LEU A 170 21.31 -21.05 7.70
N PHE A 171 21.82 -20.85 6.48
CA PHE A 171 22.67 -21.81 5.79
C PHE A 171 24.18 -21.53 5.89
N LEU A 172 24.60 -20.25 5.81
CA LEU A 172 26.02 -19.90 5.64
C LEU A 172 26.68 -19.31 6.89
N LEU A 173 25.97 -18.48 7.67
CA LEU A 173 26.58 -17.70 8.75
C LEU A 173 26.27 -18.20 10.16
N LYS A 174 25.55 -19.32 10.27
CA LYS A 174 25.24 -20.08 11.49
C LYS A 174 25.34 -19.24 12.77
N ARG A 175 24.28 -18.46 13.06
CA ARG A 175 24.04 -17.85 14.38
C ARG A 175 24.95 -16.66 14.71
N ASN A 176 25.45 -15.96 13.70
CA ASN A 176 26.24 -14.73 13.86
C ASN A 176 25.33 -13.54 14.26
N ARG A 177 25.45 -13.09 15.51
CA ARG A 177 24.62 -12.00 16.06
C ARG A 177 24.73 -10.69 15.29
N ILE A 178 25.91 -10.33 14.78
CA ILE A 178 26.08 -9.10 13.99
C ILE A 178 25.25 -9.18 12.71
N PHE A 179 25.24 -10.36 12.07
CA PHE A 179 24.46 -10.58 10.86
C PHE A 179 22.95 -10.58 11.15
N GLU A 180 22.51 -11.16 12.26
CA GLU A 180 21.11 -11.09 12.69
C GLU A 180 20.64 -9.65 12.97
N ILE A 181 21.53 -8.78 13.49
CA ILE A 181 21.24 -7.34 13.65
C ILE A 181 21.03 -6.69 12.29
N VAL A 182 21.86 -6.99 11.28
CA VAL A 182 21.66 -6.47 9.92
C VAL A 182 20.33 -6.94 9.34
N VAL A 183 19.99 -8.23 9.48
CA VAL A 183 18.69 -8.77 9.06
C VAL A 183 17.55 -8.04 9.76
N PHE A 184 17.68 -7.79 11.07
CA PHE A 184 16.68 -7.07 11.84
C PHE A 184 16.47 -5.64 11.32
N LEU A 185 17.54 -4.89 11.04
CA LEU A 185 17.41 -3.51 10.54
C LEU A 185 16.70 -3.45 9.20
N VAL A 186 17.00 -4.36 8.27
CA VAL A 186 16.31 -4.42 6.98
C VAL A 186 14.84 -4.79 7.17
N LEU A 187 14.55 -5.73 8.06
CA LEU A 187 13.18 -6.17 8.31
C LEU A 187 12.36 -5.12 9.09
N ALA A 188 13.00 -4.34 9.97
CA ALA A 188 12.39 -3.20 10.63
C ALA A 188 12.06 -2.08 9.64
N PHE A 189 12.92 -1.83 8.66
CA PHE A 189 12.61 -0.92 7.55
C PHE A 189 11.43 -1.44 6.73
N SER A 190 11.38 -2.74 6.41
CA SER A 190 10.26 -3.35 5.70
C SER A 190 8.93 -3.22 6.47
N ALA A 191 8.97 -3.45 7.78
CA ALA A 191 7.84 -3.24 8.69
C ALA A 191 7.37 -1.78 8.72
N TYR A 192 8.30 -0.83 8.76
CA TYR A 192 7.99 0.59 8.66
C TYR A 192 7.33 0.93 7.32
N SER A 193 7.94 0.52 6.19
CA SER A 193 7.40 0.80 4.86
C SER A 193 6.00 0.23 4.66
N VAL A 194 5.73 -0.99 5.15
CA VAL A 194 4.40 -1.59 4.99
C VAL A 194 3.34 -0.89 5.86
N SER A 195 3.73 -0.37 7.03
CA SER A 195 2.86 0.47 7.85
C SER A 195 2.53 1.80 7.18
N GLU A 196 3.51 2.47 6.56
CA GLU A 196 3.28 3.72 5.81
C GLU A 196 2.41 3.48 4.57
N ALA A 197 2.66 2.41 3.81
CA ALA A 197 1.79 2.01 2.70
C ALA A 197 0.34 1.81 3.18
N GLY A 198 0.16 1.11 4.30
CA GLY A 198 -1.16 0.95 4.92
C GLY A 198 -1.79 2.28 5.37
N HIS A 199 -1.00 3.21 5.89
CA HIS A 199 -1.45 4.54 6.31
C HIS A 199 -1.97 5.36 5.12
N TYR A 200 -1.18 5.49 4.06
CA TYR A 200 -1.62 6.18 2.84
C TYR A 200 -2.78 5.46 2.16
N GLY A 201 -2.84 4.12 2.23
CA GLY A 201 -3.98 3.34 1.75
C GLY A 201 -5.26 3.66 2.51
N ALA A 202 -5.19 3.81 3.84
CA ALA A 202 -6.33 4.23 4.65
C ALA A 202 -6.74 5.68 4.33
N GLN A 203 -5.77 6.59 4.14
CA GLN A 203 -6.05 7.96 3.72
C GLN A 203 -6.78 8.02 2.37
N LEU A 204 -6.32 7.25 1.37
CA LEU A 204 -6.97 7.16 0.07
C LEU A 204 -8.44 6.78 0.19
N VAL A 205 -8.73 5.75 0.99
CA VAL A 205 -10.10 5.28 1.18
C VAL A 205 -10.91 6.30 1.97
N TYR A 206 -10.47 6.72 3.17
CA TYR A 206 -11.34 7.45 4.08
C TYR A 206 -11.36 8.97 3.92
N LEU A 207 -10.30 9.58 3.36
CA LEU A 207 -10.19 11.02 3.21
C LEU A 207 -10.28 11.48 1.75
N GLU A 208 -9.69 10.71 0.82
CA GLU A 208 -9.65 11.07 -0.61
C GLU A 208 -10.78 10.45 -1.44
N GLY A 209 -11.60 9.58 -0.85
CA GLY A 209 -12.75 8.97 -1.53
C GLY A 209 -12.40 7.84 -2.50
N VAL A 210 -11.15 7.37 -2.52
CA VAL A 210 -10.63 6.37 -3.46
C VAL A 210 -10.83 4.97 -2.89
N GLY A 211 -12.04 4.43 -3.07
CA GLY A 211 -12.41 3.09 -2.63
C GLY A 211 -13.77 3.03 -1.92
N PRO A 212 -14.15 1.85 -1.38
CA PRO A 212 -15.42 1.68 -0.69
C PRO A 212 -15.49 2.57 0.56
N GLN A 213 -16.45 3.50 0.56
CA GLN A 213 -16.67 4.42 1.67
C GLN A 213 -17.49 3.77 2.77
N GLY A 214 -17.11 4.01 4.03
CA GLY A 214 -17.82 3.54 5.21
C GLY A 214 -19.14 4.28 5.47
N LYS A 215 -20.03 4.38 4.47
CA LYS A 215 -21.30 5.15 4.52
C LYS A 215 -22.20 4.81 5.72
N TYR A 216 -22.04 3.64 6.31
CA TYR A 216 -22.80 3.14 7.45
C TYR A 216 -21.97 3.00 8.74
N LEU A 217 -20.74 3.52 8.76
CA LEU A 217 -19.92 3.54 9.97
C LEU A 217 -20.25 4.79 10.79
N GLU A 218 -20.48 4.63 12.09
CA GLU A 218 -20.57 5.76 13.00
C GLU A 218 -19.18 6.42 13.12
N SER A 219 -19.11 7.73 12.85
CA SER A 219 -17.90 8.50 13.12
C SER A 219 -17.81 8.76 14.62
N GLU A 220 -16.75 8.32 15.28
CA GLU A 220 -16.45 8.77 16.64
C GLU A 220 -16.12 10.27 16.60
N ASN A 221 -17.13 11.11 16.81
CA ASN A 221 -16.95 12.55 16.98
C ASN A 221 -16.16 12.79 18.27
N HIS A 222 -14.83 12.89 18.16
CA HIS A 222 -13.99 13.40 19.23
C HIS A 222 -14.20 14.92 19.34
N SER A 223 -15.21 15.31 20.10
CA SER A 223 -15.33 16.68 20.61
C SER A 223 -14.22 16.91 21.64
N HIS A 224 -13.15 17.60 21.23
CA HIS A 224 -12.16 18.19 22.12
C HIS A 224 -12.29 19.71 22.11
#